data_AF-A0A0C2F852-F1
#
_entry.id   AF-A0A0C2F852-F1
#
_cell.length_a   1.000
_cell.length_b   1.000
_cell.length_c   1.000
_cell.angle_alpha   90.00
_cell.angle_beta   90.00
_cell.angle_gamma   90.00
#
_symmetry.space_group_name_H-M   'P 1'
#
loop_
_entity.id
_entity.type
_entity.pdbx_description
1 polymer ?
#
loop_
_entity_poly.entity_id
_entity_poly.type
_entity_poly.pdbx_seq_one_letter_code
_entity_poly.pdbx_strand_id
1 'polypeptide(L)'
;MVQPFAPTDFSEVIYHVSKFAKAESKRRLGLYFVLLILTDGGLTNPRRTVDAIVDCSPHPMSIIAVGIGKDRDFSSVKALESPVLKHSDGRPLVRQNFQFLTVDSLDSDEAIALIPLQVAQTSLKTSLADIDTGIVRQGHPPISVSQSHDF
;
A
#
# COMPACT_ATOMS: atom_id res chain seq x y z
N MET A 1 -34.18 -3.04 0.51
CA MET A 1 -33.58 -2.79 -0.81
C MET A 1 -32.56 -1.69 -0.63
N VAL A 2 -31.27 -1.99 -0.81
CA VAL A 2 -30.21 -0.97 -0.77
C VAL A 2 -30.15 -0.39 -2.18
N GLN A 3 -30.44 0.91 -2.32
CA GLN A 3 -30.20 1.62 -3.57
C GLN A 3 -28.75 2.09 -3.59
N PRO A 4 -27.97 1.80 -4.64
CA PRO A 4 -26.66 2.42 -4.81
C PRO A 4 -26.88 3.91 -5.09
N PHE A 5 -26.68 4.75 -4.07
CA PHE A 5 -26.75 6.19 -4.21
C PHE A 5 -25.62 6.82 -3.40
N ALA A 6 -24.53 7.15 -4.09
CA ALA A 6 -23.46 8.05 -3.67
C ALA A 6 -22.49 8.20 -4.87
N PRO A 7 -21.73 9.30 -4.97
CA PRO A 7 -20.60 9.37 -5.89
C PRO A 7 -19.64 8.19 -5.68
N THR A 8 -19.05 7.69 -6.77
CA THR A 8 -18.04 6.63 -6.70
C THR A 8 -16.77 7.18 -6.02
N ASP A 9 -16.52 6.75 -4.78
CA ASP A 9 -15.37 7.12 -3.95
C ASP A 9 -14.82 5.86 -3.25
N PHE A 10 -13.51 5.61 -3.38
CA PHE A 10 -12.85 4.43 -2.80
C PHE A 10 -12.18 4.72 -1.46
N SER A 11 -12.10 5.99 -1.04
CA SER A 11 -11.31 6.42 0.11
C SER A 11 -11.72 5.71 1.40
N GLU A 12 -13.03 5.58 1.67
CA GLU A 12 -13.52 4.97 2.90
C GLU A 12 -13.12 3.49 3.04
N VAL A 13 -13.27 2.71 1.97
CA VAL A 13 -12.90 1.29 1.97
C VAL A 13 -11.38 1.11 2.04
N ILE A 14 -10.60 1.98 1.40
CA ILE A 14 -9.14 1.99 1.51
C ILE A 14 -8.72 2.27 2.95
N TYR A 15 -9.27 3.31 3.58
CA TYR A 15 -8.96 3.64 4.97
C TYR A 15 -9.40 2.54 5.94
N HIS A 16 -10.52 1.85 5.66
CA HIS A 16 -10.98 0.74 6.48
C HIS A 16 -9.96 -0.41 6.50
N VAL A 17 -9.51 -0.87 5.32
CA VAL A 17 -8.50 -1.95 5.22
C VAL A 17 -7.14 -1.51 5.76
N SER A 18 -6.77 -0.25 5.51
CA SER A 18 -5.53 0.37 5.98
C SER A 18 -5.36 0.30 7.50
N LYS A 19 -6.45 0.36 8.28
CA LYS A 19 -6.39 0.20 9.74
C LYS A 19 -5.84 -1.18 10.15
N PHE A 20 -6.27 -2.25 9.48
CA PHE A 20 -5.79 -3.60 9.76
C PHE A 20 -4.34 -3.78 9.31
N ALA A 21 -3.99 -3.31 8.11
CA ALA A 21 -2.62 -3.36 7.60
C ALA A 21 -1.64 -2.56 8.49
N LYS A 22 -2.05 -1.39 8.97
CA LYS A 22 -1.26 -0.56 9.90
C LYS A 22 -1.08 -1.24 11.26
N ALA A 23 -2.12 -1.90 11.77
CA ALA A 23 -2.03 -2.66 13.02
C ALA A 23 -1.05 -3.83 12.89
N GLU A 24 -1.06 -4.48 11.73
CA GLU A 24 -0.16 -5.58 11.42
C GLU A 24 1.32 -5.17 11.44
N SER A 25 1.66 -4.00 10.90
CA SER A 25 3.04 -3.47 10.97
C SER A 25 3.59 -3.37 12.41
N LYS A 26 2.72 -3.22 13.41
CA LYS A 26 3.11 -3.18 14.82
C LYS A 26 3.24 -4.57 15.43
N ARG A 27 2.42 -5.53 14.97
CA ARG A 27 2.37 -6.89 15.51
C ARG A 27 3.44 -7.80 14.91
N ARG A 28 3.95 -7.47 13.71
CA ARG A 28 4.99 -8.22 12.99
C ARG A 28 4.63 -9.70 12.77
N LEU A 29 3.38 -10.00 12.45
CA LEU A 29 2.92 -11.36 12.14
C LEU A 29 3.17 -11.74 10.67
N GLY A 30 3.58 -10.79 9.84
CA GLY A 30 3.87 -11.00 8.42
C GLY A 30 2.63 -11.05 7.53
N LEU A 31 1.48 -10.57 8.00
CA LEU A 31 0.27 -10.54 7.18
C LEU A 31 0.34 -9.43 6.12
N TYR A 32 -0.17 -9.74 4.93
CA TYR A 32 -0.30 -8.80 3.82
C TYR A 32 -1.75 -8.76 3.35
N PHE A 33 -2.28 -7.56 3.15
CA PHE A 33 -3.70 -7.36 2.80
C PHE A 33 -3.85 -6.98 1.33
N VAL A 34 -4.80 -7.59 0.63
CA VAL A 34 -5.16 -7.20 -0.74
C VAL A 34 -6.61 -6.73 -0.73
N LEU A 35 -6.82 -5.45 -1.06
CA LEU A 35 -8.16 -4.88 -1.24
C LEU A 35 -8.54 -4.96 -2.73
N LEU A 36 -9.53 -5.81 -3.04
CA LEU A 36 -10.14 -5.88 -4.36
C LEU A 36 -11.39 -4.98 -4.41
N ILE A 37 -11.42 -4.04 -5.36
CA ILE A 37 -12.53 -3.12 -5.62
C ILE A 37 -13.11 -3.46 -6.99
N LEU A 38 -14.41 -3.75 -7.05
CA LEU A 38 -15.14 -3.91 -8.31
C LEU A 38 -15.92 -2.62 -8.59
N THR A 39 -15.75 -2.04 -9.77
CA THR A 39 -16.42 -0.79 -10.16
C THR A 39 -16.97 -0.90 -11.58
N ASP A 40 -18.14 -0.31 -11.84
CA ASP A 40 -18.73 -0.20 -13.17
C ASP A 40 -18.56 1.18 -13.79
N GLY A 41 -17.72 2.04 -13.19
CA GLY A 41 -17.40 3.36 -13.73
C GLY A 41 -16.26 4.08 -13.02
N GLY A 42 -16.03 5.31 -13.46
CA GLY A 42 -15.01 6.21 -12.94
C GLY A 42 -15.33 6.80 -11.56
N LEU A 43 -14.32 7.43 -10.95
CA LEU A 43 -14.45 8.20 -9.72
C LEU A 43 -15.11 9.54 -9.97
N THR A 44 -16.01 9.97 -9.06
CA THR A 44 -16.62 11.30 -9.14
C THR A 44 -15.66 12.40 -8.67
N ASN A 45 -14.85 12.14 -7.63
CA ASN A 45 -13.80 13.04 -7.17
C ASN A 45 -12.58 12.22 -6.71
N PRO A 46 -11.50 12.15 -7.51
CA PRO A 46 -10.37 11.29 -7.22
C PRO A 46 -9.49 11.78 -6.06
N ARG A 47 -9.62 13.05 -5.60
CA ARG A 47 -8.71 13.62 -4.58
C ARG A 47 -8.67 12.81 -3.29
N ARG A 48 -9.84 12.45 -2.74
CA ARG A 48 -9.93 11.65 -1.51
C ARG A 48 -9.35 10.25 -1.70
N THR A 49 -9.58 9.64 -2.86
CA THR A 49 -8.99 8.34 -3.20
C THR A 49 -7.47 8.44 -3.29
N VAL A 50 -6.92 9.49 -3.91
CA VAL A 50 -5.47 9.72 -3.98
C VAL A 50 -4.88 9.89 -2.58
N ASP A 51 -5.53 10.68 -1.72
CA ASP A 51 -5.08 10.87 -0.33
C ASP A 51 -5.04 9.53 0.42
N ALA A 52 -6.10 8.72 0.29
CA ALA A 52 -6.17 7.40 0.90
C ALA A 52 -5.10 6.42 0.37
N ILE A 53 -4.81 6.45 -0.94
CA ILE A 53 -3.75 5.64 -1.58
C ILE A 53 -2.37 6.04 -1.03
N VAL A 54 -2.08 7.34 -0.98
CA VAL A 54 -0.80 7.85 -0.48
C VAL A 54 -0.63 7.53 1.00
N ASP A 55 -1.67 7.73 1.82
CA ASP A 55 -1.63 7.43 3.26
C ASP A 55 -1.42 5.94 3.55
N CYS A 56 -2.02 5.04 2.77
CA CYS A 56 -1.88 3.60 2.98
C CYS A 56 -0.63 2.98 2.31
N SER A 57 0.05 3.74 1.44
CA SER A 57 1.27 3.29 0.74
C SER A 57 2.45 2.83 1.61
N PRO A 58 2.56 3.16 2.91
CA PRO A 58 3.57 2.55 3.78
C PRO A 58 3.14 1.23 4.42
N HIS A 59 1.85 0.88 4.40
CA HIS A 59 1.30 -0.29 5.13
C HIS A 59 1.39 -1.57 4.28
N PRO A 60 1.43 -2.79 4.85
CA PRO A 60 1.51 -4.05 4.12
C PRO A 60 0.17 -4.39 3.44
N MET A 61 -0.21 -3.59 2.46
CA MET A 61 -1.39 -3.80 1.63
C MET A 61 -1.23 -3.31 0.20
N SER A 62 -1.99 -3.90 -0.71
CA SER A 62 -2.19 -3.45 -2.09
C SER A 62 -3.67 -3.31 -2.41
N ILE A 63 -3.97 -2.47 -3.39
CA ILE A 63 -5.32 -2.17 -3.88
C ILE A 63 -5.38 -2.57 -5.35
N ILE A 64 -6.41 -3.32 -5.72
CA ILE A 64 -6.67 -3.73 -7.08
C ILE A 64 -8.09 -3.29 -7.41
N ALA A 65 -8.24 -2.43 -8.41
CA ALA A 65 -9.53 -2.03 -8.93
C ALA A 65 -9.80 -2.75 -10.25
N VAL A 66 -11.00 -3.34 -10.39
CA VAL A 66 -11.45 -4.03 -11.60
C VAL A 66 -12.65 -3.30 -12.17
N GLY A 67 -12.50 -2.82 -13.40
CA GLY A 67 -13.56 -2.20 -14.18
C GLY A 67 -14.44 -3.25 -14.86
N ILE A 68 -15.75 -3.18 -14.61
CA ILE A 68 -16.77 -4.05 -15.20
C ILE A 68 -17.62 -3.25 -16.21
N GLY A 69 -17.74 -3.78 -17.42
CA GLY A 69 -18.50 -3.15 -18.51
C GLY A 69 -17.59 -2.53 -19.57
N LYS A 70 -17.86 -2.85 -20.83
CA LYS A 70 -17.00 -2.49 -21.98
C LYS A 70 -17.13 -1.02 -22.39
N ASP A 71 -18.32 -0.46 -22.23
CA ASP A 71 -18.67 0.90 -22.67
C ASP A 71 -18.63 1.93 -21.51
N ARG A 72 -17.72 1.73 -20.55
CA ARG A 72 -17.59 2.57 -19.35
C ARG A 72 -16.29 3.37 -19.39
N ASP A 73 -16.34 4.58 -18.86
CA ASP A 73 -15.15 5.43 -18.70
C ASP A 73 -14.47 5.17 -17.36
N PHE A 74 -13.27 4.58 -17.43
CA PHE A 74 -12.41 4.31 -16.28
C PHE A 74 -11.18 5.21 -16.21
N SER A 75 -11.10 6.28 -17.03
CA SER A 75 -9.94 7.17 -17.10
C SER A 75 -9.50 7.71 -15.73
N SER A 76 -10.46 8.09 -14.89
CA SER A 76 -10.21 8.57 -13.52
C SER A 76 -9.68 7.50 -12.57
N VAL A 77 -10.04 6.23 -12.78
CA VAL A 77 -9.52 5.11 -11.98
C VAL A 77 -8.13 4.71 -12.48
N LYS A 78 -7.93 4.63 -13.80
CA LYS A 78 -6.63 4.35 -14.43
C LYS A 78 -5.57 5.38 -14.03
N ALA A 79 -5.95 6.65 -13.91
CA ALA A 79 -5.05 7.72 -13.48
C ALA A 79 -4.43 7.49 -12.09
N LEU A 80 -5.02 6.64 -11.25
CA LEU A 80 -4.50 6.30 -9.92
C LEU A 80 -3.29 5.35 -9.96
N GLU A 81 -2.97 4.74 -11.10
CA GLU A 81 -1.72 3.98 -11.28
C GLU A 81 -0.48 4.88 -11.46
N SER A 82 -0.67 6.20 -11.49
CA SER A 82 0.42 7.15 -11.60
C SER A 82 1.44 6.97 -10.48
N PRO A 83 2.74 6.79 -10.79
CA PRO A 83 3.71 6.58 -9.74
C PRO A 83 4.09 7.83 -8.95
N VAL A 84 3.56 8.99 -9.35
CA VAL A 84 3.88 10.30 -8.80
C VAL A 84 2.68 10.95 -8.10
N LEU A 85 1.73 10.14 -7.61
CA LEU A 85 0.64 10.64 -6.78
C LEU A 85 1.17 11.42 -5.56
N LYS A 86 0.46 12.49 -5.22
CA LYS A 86 0.71 13.32 -4.05
C LYS A 86 -0.57 13.49 -3.26
N HIS A 87 -0.46 13.35 -1.95
CA HIS A 87 -1.52 13.70 -1.02
C HIS A 87 -1.79 15.21 -1.10
N SER A 88 -2.98 15.64 -0.70
CA SER A 88 -3.44 17.04 -0.71
C SER A 88 -2.54 17.99 0.12
N ASP A 89 -1.75 17.45 1.05
CA ASP A 89 -0.74 18.18 1.84
C ASP A 89 0.66 18.20 1.20
N GLY A 90 0.83 17.60 0.02
CA GLY A 90 2.06 17.56 -0.74
C GLY A 90 2.95 16.33 -0.52
N ARG A 91 2.62 15.44 0.43
CA ARG A 91 3.40 14.19 0.65
C ARG A 91 3.36 13.30 -0.60
N PRO A 92 4.51 12.82 -1.10
CA PRO A 92 4.54 11.92 -2.25
C PRO A 92 4.18 10.49 -1.85
N LEU A 93 3.73 9.72 -2.84
CA LEU A 93 3.52 8.28 -2.73
C LEU A 93 4.82 7.54 -2.33
N VAL A 94 4.76 6.69 -1.30
CA VAL A 94 5.95 5.98 -0.77
C VAL A 94 6.32 4.78 -1.65
N ARG A 95 5.32 4.08 -2.18
CA ARG A 95 5.49 2.97 -3.14
C ARG A 95 4.22 2.79 -3.97
N GLN A 96 4.35 2.13 -5.12
CA GLN A 96 3.17 1.70 -5.89
C GLN A 96 2.40 0.61 -5.15
N ASN A 97 1.14 0.89 -4.87
CA ASN A 97 0.22 0.00 -4.16
C ASN A 97 -1.19 -0.02 -4.78
N PHE A 98 -1.39 0.57 -5.95
CA PHE A 98 -2.67 0.58 -6.67
C PHE A 98 -2.47 0.05 -8.10
N GLN A 99 -3.36 -0.83 -8.53
CA GLN A 99 -3.42 -1.35 -9.89
C GLN A 99 -4.86 -1.32 -10.40
N PHE A 100 -5.04 -0.99 -11.68
CA PHE A 100 -6.33 -1.04 -12.35
C PHE A 100 -6.33 -2.03 -13.51
N LEU A 101 -7.33 -2.91 -13.52
CA LEU A 101 -7.57 -3.93 -14.52
C LEU A 101 -8.97 -3.76 -15.10
N THR A 102 -9.17 -4.15 -16.36
CA THR A 102 -10.52 -4.36 -16.92
C THR A 102 -10.87 -5.83 -16.80
N VAL A 103 -12.18 -6.15 -16.78
CA VAL A 103 -12.61 -7.55 -16.75
C VAL A 103 -12.03 -8.37 -17.91
N ASP A 104 -11.91 -7.77 -19.10
CA ASP A 104 -11.32 -8.42 -20.27
C ASP A 104 -9.79 -8.67 -20.12
N SER A 105 -9.10 -7.91 -19.25
CA SER A 105 -7.67 -8.11 -18.98
C SER A 105 -7.40 -9.09 -17.83
N LEU A 106 -8.43 -9.63 -17.18
CA LEU A 106 -8.26 -10.66 -16.15
C LEU A 106 -7.95 -12.03 -16.75
N ASP A 107 -8.37 -12.26 -17.99
CA ASP A 107 -8.13 -13.52 -18.72
C ASP A 107 -6.69 -13.61 -19.25
N SER A 108 -5.88 -12.56 -19.13
CA SER A 108 -4.44 -12.59 -19.46
C SER A 108 -3.59 -12.83 -18.20
N ASP A 109 -2.81 -13.92 -18.21
CA ASP A 109 -1.96 -14.42 -17.11
C ASP A 109 -1.04 -13.37 -16.45
N GLU A 110 -0.69 -12.30 -17.16
CA GLU A 110 0.25 -11.27 -16.70
C GLU A 110 -0.30 -10.38 -15.58
N ALA A 111 -1.60 -10.11 -15.56
CA ALA A 111 -2.19 -9.15 -14.62
C ALA A 111 -2.22 -9.68 -13.18
N ILE A 112 -2.51 -10.97 -13.02
CA ILE A 112 -2.61 -11.63 -11.70
C ILE A 112 -1.21 -11.91 -11.13
N ALA A 113 -0.21 -12.15 -11.98
CA ALA A 113 1.18 -12.42 -11.58
C ALA A 113 1.87 -11.24 -10.87
N LEU A 114 1.41 -10.01 -11.11
CA LEU A 114 1.96 -8.81 -10.46
C LEU A 114 1.64 -8.75 -8.96
N ILE A 115 0.55 -9.39 -8.53
CA ILE A 115 0.09 -9.35 -7.13
C ILE A 115 1.04 -10.15 -6.22
N PRO A 116 1.37 -11.44 -6.50
CA PRO A 116 2.38 -12.17 -5.74
C PRO A 116 3.75 -11.48 -5.73
N LEU A 117 4.15 -10.84 -6.84
CA LEU A 117 5.42 -10.12 -6.93
C LEU A 117 5.45 -8.92 -5.98
N GLN A 118 4.39 -8.10 -5.94
CA GLN A 118 4.32 -6.96 -5.02
C GLN A 118 4.33 -7.41 -3.55
N VAL A 119 3.64 -8.51 -3.24
CA VAL A 119 3.64 -9.14 -1.91
C VAL A 119 5.05 -9.60 -1.55
N ALA A 120 5.71 -10.37 -2.42
CA ALA A 120 7.05 -10.90 -2.19
C ALA A 120 8.08 -9.78 -2.02
N GLN A 121 8.05 -8.75 -2.87
CA GLN A 121 8.94 -7.60 -2.77
C GLN A 121 8.75 -6.83 -1.45
N THR A 122 7.52 -6.71 -0.96
CA THR A 122 7.26 -6.02 0.32
C THR A 122 7.78 -6.86 1.48
N SER A 123 7.50 -8.17 1.51
CA SER A 123 8.00 -9.08 2.54
C SER A 123 9.53 -9.10 2.62
N LEU A 124 10.22 -9.12 1.48
CA LEU A 124 11.68 -9.06 1.43
C LEU A 124 12.22 -7.73 1.99
N LYS A 125 11.63 -6.58 1.63
CA LYS A 125 12.07 -5.27 2.13
C LYS A 125 11.85 -5.12 3.63
N THR A 126 10.72 -5.60 4.16
CA THR A 126 10.45 -5.60 5.60
C THR A 126 11.46 -6.46 6.36
N SER A 127 11.75 -7.67 5.85
CA SER A 127 12.75 -8.56 6.47
C SER A 127 14.15 -7.94 6.48
N LEU A 128 14.55 -7.23 5.43
CA LEU A 128 15.85 -6.54 5.38
C LEU A 128 15.92 -5.35 6.35
N ALA A 129 14.82 -4.59 6.50
CA ALA A 129 14.75 -3.48 7.47
C ALA A 129 14.83 -3.95 8.92
N ASP A 130 14.25 -5.12 9.24
CA ASP A 130 14.36 -5.74 10.57
C ASP A 130 15.79 -6.22 10.87
N ILE A 131 16.52 -6.73 9.86
CA ILE A 131 17.95 -7.10 10.00
C ILE A 131 18.80 -5.86 10.31
N ASP A 132 18.62 -4.78 9.57
CA ASP A 132 19.40 -3.55 9.74
C ASP A 132 19.18 -2.93 11.13
N THR A 133 17.93 -2.94 11.60
CA THR A 133 17.58 -2.49 12.96
C THR A 133 18.15 -3.41 14.05
N GLY A 134 18.29 -4.70 13.77
CA GLY A 134 18.91 -5.68 14.69
C GLY A 134 20.42 -5.48 14.84
N ILE A 135 21.12 -5.11 13.77
CA ILE A 135 22.57 -4.84 13.77
C ILE A 135 22.89 -3.56 14.56
N VAL A 136 22.08 -2.50 14.41
CA VAL A 136 22.30 -1.22 15.12
C VAL A 136 22.17 -1.36 16.65
N ARG A 137 21.43 -2.37 17.15
CA ARG A 137 21.28 -2.61 18.60
C ARG A 137 22.44 -3.37 19.25
N GLN A 138 23.40 -3.91 18.49
CA GLN A 138 24.59 -4.57 19.04
C GLN A 138 25.87 -3.73 19.00
N GLY A 139 25.75 -2.40 19.02
CA GLY A 139 26.88 -1.52 19.36
C GLY A 139 27.26 -1.71 20.83
N HIS A 140 28.29 -2.50 21.09
CA HIS A 140 28.89 -2.71 22.41
C HIS A 140 29.29 -1.35 23.02
N PRO A 141 28.96 -1.04 24.29
CA PRO A 141 29.42 0.21 24.91
C PRO A 141 30.96 0.20 25.02
N PRO A 142 31.63 1.35 24.90
CA PRO A 142 33.08 1.41 25.04
C PRO A 142 33.49 0.94 26.43
N ILE A 143 34.41 -0.03 26.47
CA ILE A 143 35.03 -0.51 27.71
C ILE A 143 35.80 0.66 28.32
N SER A 144 35.31 1.21 29.43
CA SER A 144 36.03 2.20 30.21
C SER A 144 37.21 1.51 30.89
N VAL A 145 38.42 1.71 30.36
CA VAL A 145 39.66 1.31 31.01
C VAL A 145 39.83 2.16 32.26
N SER A 146 39.58 1.58 33.44
CA SER A 146 39.91 2.21 34.71
C SER A 146 41.43 2.33 34.81
N GLN A 147 41.94 3.56 34.70
CA GLN A 147 43.33 3.86 35.05
C GLN A 147 43.52 3.59 36.54
N SER A 148 44.27 2.54 36.86
CA SER A 148 44.88 2.36 38.17
C SER A 148 45.87 3.50 38.38
N HIS A 149 45.52 4.46 39.24
CA HIS A 149 46.49 5.38 39.81
C HIS A 149 47.28 4.63 40.88
N ASP A 150 48.60 4.57 40.67
CA ASP A 150 49.60 4.24 41.67
C ASP A 150 49.40 5.10 42.93
N PHE A 151 49.45 4.46 44.10
CA PHE A 151 50.22 4.86 45.29
C PHE A 151 50.32 3.68 46.27
#